data_AF-A0A355A8Z1-F1
#
_entry.id   AF-A0A355A8Z1-F1
#
_cell.length_a   1.000
_cell.length_b   1.000
_cell.length_c   1.000
_cell.angle_alpha   90.00
_cell.angle_beta   90.00
_cell.angle_gamma   90.00
#
_symmetry.space_group_name_H-M   'P 1'
#
loop_
_entity.id
_entity.type
_entity.pdbx_description
1 polymer ?
#
loop_
_entity_poly.entity_id
_entity_poly.type
_entity_poly.pdbx_seq_one_letter_code
_entity_poly.pdbx_strand_id
1 'polypeptide(L)'
;MKLLEKILLATDFSATSDYVVENAIVLAKIFQSKITLIHVLPDDINNEKAKELLDKAATNQLRLINEHINNEGVKTSNPIIEYGSYSEKVVLASKNKNVNLILVGAGEKSINDTFQLGTTAETIIRKSNKPVWVVKKDNNLNIKTIICPVDFSDESSRSLKNAITMARRLQAKLLVFSVYSLLNRTSVKLNWDDINKLRKSEHLIELDKFLVDFNFTDLNWSKEVKGGSPAIEILKATKKHNSDLLIMGTSGKTGLSRMIMGSVTEKVIREVPCSFITLKSEDFINLKLITRIRDIEKHYDVANQLMKDGFFDESINEFEICLNINDMHIPSLNGMSKVYEKLGNTNNSEKYKNMVKVVLSSIWDRKVEDDIRKHYKL
;
A
#
# COMPACT_ATOMS: atom_id res chain seq x y z
N MET A 1 13.00 -3.26 -12.23
CA MET A 1 11.61 -3.42 -11.73
C MET A 1 11.14 -2.08 -11.17
N LYS A 2 10.03 -1.52 -11.66
CA LYS A 2 9.49 -0.26 -11.12
C LYS A 2 8.77 -0.54 -9.80
N LEU A 3 9.19 0.13 -8.74
CA LEU A 3 8.65 -0.07 -7.38
C LEU A 3 7.24 0.49 -7.26
N LEU A 4 7.01 1.67 -7.83
CA LEU A 4 5.71 2.33 -8.00
C LEU A 4 5.54 2.56 -9.50
N GLU A 5 4.53 1.94 -10.12
CA GLU A 5 4.37 1.94 -11.58
C GLU A 5 3.28 2.90 -12.05
N LYS A 6 2.14 2.91 -11.35
CA LYS A 6 0.92 3.62 -11.77
C LYS A 6 0.35 4.43 -10.60
N ILE A 7 0.18 5.72 -10.82
CA ILE A 7 -0.45 6.66 -9.87
C ILE A 7 -1.78 7.11 -10.47
N LEU A 8 -2.87 6.98 -9.72
CA LEU A 8 -4.14 7.64 -10.03
C LEU A 8 -4.16 9.00 -9.32
N LEU A 9 -4.15 10.07 -10.08
CA LEU A 9 -4.25 11.43 -9.55
C LEU A 9 -5.69 11.92 -9.72
N ALA A 10 -6.41 12.02 -8.61
CA ALA A 10 -7.77 12.53 -8.59
C ALA A 10 -7.76 14.05 -8.35
N THR A 11 -8.40 14.79 -9.25
CA THR A 11 -8.47 16.26 -9.19
C THR A 11 -9.92 16.74 -9.19
N ASP A 12 -10.15 17.83 -8.47
CA ASP A 12 -11.40 18.59 -8.44
C ASP A 12 -11.26 19.95 -9.16
N PHE A 13 -10.12 20.19 -9.82
CA PHE A 13 -9.72 21.45 -10.44
C PHE A 13 -9.68 22.66 -9.49
N SER A 14 -9.72 22.46 -8.17
CA SER A 14 -9.50 23.54 -7.21
C SER A 14 -8.04 23.99 -7.21
N ALA A 15 -7.75 25.19 -6.71
CA ALA A 15 -6.37 25.64 -6.52
C ALA A 15 -5.58 24.75 -5.55
N THR A 16 -6.27 23.96 -4.71
CA THR A 16 -5.59 22.95 -3.88
C THR A 16 -5.11 21.75 -4.68
N SER A 17 -5.71 21.47 -5.85
CA SER A 17 -5.27 20.41 -6.77
C SER A 17 -3.89 20.68 -7.38
N ASP A 18 -3.46 21.94 -7.52
CA ASP A 18 -2.15 22.27 -8.11
C ASP A 18 -1.00 21.65 -7.30
N TYR A 19 -1.03 21.78 -5.98
CA TYR A 19 -0.03 21.14 -5.11
C TYR A 19 -0.06 19.62 -5.25
N VAL A 20 -1.23 19.02 -5.45
CA VAL A 20 -1.37 17.57 -5.64
C VAL A 20 -0.70 17.15 -6.95
N VAL A 21 -0.88 17.93 -8.02
CA VAL A 21 -0.22 17.70 -9.32
C VAL A 21 1.30 17.78 -9.18
N GLU A 22 1.83 18.82 -8.53
CA GLU A 22 3.27 18.97 -8.32
C GLU A 22 3.87 17.81 -7.50
N ASN A 23 3.17 17.39 -6.44
CA ASN A 23 3.56 16.22 -5.65
C ASN A 23 3.53 14.94 -6.51
N ALA A 24 2.53 14.79 -7.38
CA ALA A 24 2.46 13.64 -8.29
C ALA A 24 3.65 13.61 -9.24
N ILE A 25 4.02 14.75 -9.81
CA ILE A 25 5.13 14.89 -10.76
C ILE A 25 6.44 14.51 -10.10
N VAL A 26 6.75 15.09 -8.93
CA VAL A 26 8.00 14.78 -8.20
C VAL A 26 8.05 13.29 -7.86
N LEU A 27 6.97 12.73 -7.32
CA LEU A 27 6.92 11.30 -7.01
C LEU A 27 7.11 10.43 -8.26
N ALA A 28 6.44 10.77 -9.36
CA ALA A 28 6.52 10.03 -10.60
C ALA A 28 7.92 10.11 -11.22
N LYS A 29 8.64 11.22 -11.09
CA LYS A 29 10.06 11.33 -11.50
C LYS A 29 10.94 10.36 -10.72
N ILE A 30 10.81 10.35 -9.39
CA ILE A 30 11.64 9.52 -8.49
C ILE A 30 11.45 8.02 -8.77
N PHE A 31 10.20 7.60 -9.01
CA PHE A 31 9.87 6.19 -9.22
C PHE A 31 9.73 5.80 -10.69
N GLN A 32 9.88 6.75 -11.61
CA GLN A 32 9.59 6.60 -13.04
C GLN A 32 8.16 6.10 -13.30
N SER A 33 7.21 6.56 -12.49
CA SER A 33 5.80 6.15 -12.55
C SER A 33 5.08 6.77 -13.75
N LYS A 34 3.95 6.17 -14.12
CA LYS A 34 2.98 6.75 -15.03
C LYS A 34 1.82 7.35 -14.23
N ILE A 35 1.38 8.56 -14.57
CA ILE A 35 0.23 9.21 -13.95
C ILE A 35 -1.02 9.01 -14.83
N THR A 36 -2.15 8.71 -14.20
CA THR A 36 -3.47 8.73 -14.84
C THR A 36 -4.33 9.71 -14.08
N LEU A 37 -4.82 10.75 -14.77
CA LEU A 37 -5.73 11.72 -14.18
C LEU A 37 -7.16 11.17 -14.14
N ILE A 38 -7.89 11.49 -13.09
CA ILE A 38 -9.34 11.27 -13.01
C ILE A 38 -10.06 12.51 -12.48
N HIS A 39 -11.18 12.82 -13.13
CA HIS A 39 -12.18 13.76 -12.63
C HIS A 39 -13.56 13.09 -12.63
N VAL A 40 -14.40 13.46 -11.67
CA VAL A 40 -15.76 12.91 -11.55
C VAL A 40 -16.75 14.05 -11.59
N LEU A 41 -17.62 14.02 -12.59
CA LEU A 41 -18.70 14.98 -12.78
C LEU A 41 -19.98 14.53 -12.07
N PRO A 42 -20.92 15.43 -11.76
CA PRO A 42 -22.22 15.05 -11.22
C PRO A 42 -23.03 14.27 -12.27
N ASP A 43 -23.83 13.30 -11.82
CA ASP A 43 -24.76 12.52 -12.67
C ASP A 43 -26.20 13.03 -12.63
N ASP A 44 -26.49 14.04 -11.80
CA ASP A 44 -27.81 14.65 -11.60
C ASP A 44 -28.11 15.82 -12.55
N ILE A 45 -27.20 16.11 -13.49
CA ILE A 45 -27.37 17.18 -14.48
C ILE A 45 -28.26 16.70 -15.63
N ASN A 46 -29.53 17.12 -15.59
CA ASN A 46 -30.53 16.74 -16.59
C ASN A 46 -30.48 17.55 -17.90
N ASN A 47 -29.75 18.67 -17.94
CA ASN A 47 -29.67 19.52 -19.13
C ASN A 47 -28.51 19.08 -20.04
N GLU A 48 -28.83 18.58 -21.24
CA GLU A 48 -27.84 18.08 -22.20
C GLU A 48 -26.78 19.11 -22.59
N LYS A 49 -27.18 20.38 -22.81
CA LYS A 49 -26.24 21.45 -23.15
C LYS A 49 -25.29 21.75 -21.99
N ALA A 50 -25.81 21.76 -20.75
CA ALA A 50 -24.98 21.95 -19.56
C ALA A 50 -23.98 20.80 -19.39
N LYS A 51 -24.42 19.56 -19.63
CA LYS A 51 -23.56 18.37 -19.61
C LYS A 51 -22.44 18.47 -20.64
N GLU A 52 -22.78 18.81 -21.90
CA GLU A 52 -21.78 18.98 -22.97
C GLU A 52 -20.74 20.06 -22.64
N LEU A 53 -21.17 21.18 -22.05
CA LEU A 53 -20.26 22.25 -21.62
C LEU A 53 -19.33 21.80 -20.49
N LEU A 54 -19.85 21.07 -19.50
CA LEU A 54 -19.05 20.53 -18.40
C LEU A 54 -18.04 19.49 -18.90
N ASP A 55 -18.44 18.61 -19.82
CA ASP A 55 -17.55 17.62 -20.43
C ASP A 55 -16.40 18.29 -21.19
N LYS A 56 -16.71 19.32 -21.99
CA LYS A 56 -15.72 20.11 -22.71
C LYS A 56 -14.76 20.82 -21.75
N ALA A 57 -15.29 21.43 -20.69
CA ALA A 57 -14.49 22.12 -19.68
C ALA A 57 -13.56 21.15 -18.95
N ALA A 58 -14.09 20.02 -18.45
CA ALA A 58 -13.31 19.01 -17.75
C ALA A 58 -12.24 18.38 -18.65
N THR A 59 -12.60 18.07 -19.91
CA THR A 59 -11.65 17.54 -20.89
C THR A 59 -10.50 18.52 -21.15
N ASN A 60 -10.81 19.81 -21.31
CA ASN A 60 -9.79 20.82 -21.53
C ASN A 60 -8.88 20.99 -20.29
N GLN A 61 -9.44 21.03 -19.08
CA GLN A 61 -8.64 21.12 -17.86
C GLN A 61 -7.72 19.90 -17.68
N LEU A 62 -8.25 18.69 -17.88
CA LEU A 62 -7.44 17.48 -17.83
C LEU A 62 -6.33 17.47 -18.89
N ARG A 63 -6.61 17.97 -20.09
CA ARG A 63 -5.59 18.13 -21.15
C ARG A 63 -4.46 19.06 -20.70
N LEU A 64 -4.80 20.23 -20.16
CA LEU A 64 -3.82 21.21 -19.67
C LEU A 64 -2.94 20.62 -18.56
N ILE A 65 -3.55 19.93 -17.58
CA ILE A 65 -2.80 19.25 -16.52
C ILE A 65 -1.91 18.15 -17.09
N ASN A 66 -2.39 17.35 -18.04
CA ASN A 66 -1.59 16.31 -18.69
C ASN A 66 -0.41 16.91 -19.48
N GLU A 67 -0.61 18.01 -20.19
CA GLU A 67 0.44 18.74 -20.91
C GLU A 67 1.51 19.24 -19.94
N HIS A 68 1.10 19.84 -18.82
CA HIS A 68 2.01 20.25 -17.76
C HIS A 68 2.86 19.08 -17.23
N ILE A 69 2.21 17.96 -16.86
CA ILE A 69 2.90 16.77 -16.38
C ILE A 69 3.89 16.21 -17.42
N ASN A 70 3.50 16.20 -18.71
CA ASN A 70 4.35 15.71 -19.79
C ASN A 70 5.53 16.66 -20.07
N ASN A 71 5.33 17.98 -19.98
CA ASN A 71 6.39 18.98 -20.11
C ASN A 71 7.45 18.83 -19.01
N GLU A 72 7.01 18.42 -17.82
CA GLU A 72 7.88 18.02 -16.71
C GLU A 72 8.57 16.65 -16.92
N GLY A 73 8.37 15.98 -18.06
CA GLY A 73 9.03 14.73 -18.41
C GLY A 73 8.41 13.48 -17.79
N VAL A 74 7.20 13.57 -17.25
CA VAL A 74 6.48 12.43 -16.65
C VAL A 74 5.47 11.86 -17.63
N LYS A 75 5.44 10.53 -17.78
CA LYS A 75 4.50 9.86 -18.69
C LYS A 75 3.07 9.91 -18.13
N THR A 76 2.10 10.28 -18.97
CA THR A 76 0.67 10.23 -18.63
C THR A 76 -0.10 9.19 -19.46
N SER A 77 -1.23 8.72 -18.92
CA SER A 77 -2.25 7.97 -19.65
C SER A 77 -3.36 8.91 -20.12
N ASN A 78 -4.26 8.40 -20.96
CA ASN A 78 -5.52 9.08 -21.27
C ASN A 78 -6.27 9.39 -19.95
N PRO A 79 -6.70 10.65 -19.74
CA PRO A 79 -7.50 11.02 -18.58
C PRO A 79 -8.82 10.26 -18.53
N ILE A 80 -9.37 10.14 -17.31
CA ILE A 80 -10.65 9.49 -17.04
C ILE A 80 -11.65 10.56 -16.59
N ILE A 81 -12.82 10.58 -17.24
CA ILE A 81 -13.99 11.32 -16.78
C ILE A 81 -15.05 10.29 -16.41
N GLU A 82 -15.55 10.37 -15.18
CA GLU A 82 -16.64 9.52 -14.67
C GLU A 82 -17.80 10.39 -14.19
N TYR A 83 -18.98 9.81 -13.97
CA TYR A 83 -20.15 10.52 -13.46
C TYR A 83 -20.71 9.90 -12.18
N GLY A 84 -21.06 10.72 -11.20
CA GLY A 84 -21.72 10.33 -9.95
C GLY A 84 -20.87 10.56 -8.71
N SER A 85 -20.95 9.66 -7.73
CA SER A 85 -20.24 9.80 -6.46
C SER A 85 -18.73 9.81 -6.64
N TYR A 86 -18.10 10.98 -6.38
CA TYR A 86 -16.67 11.22 -6.59
C TYR A 86 -15.80 10.12 -5.95
N SER A 87 -16.00 9.88 -4.65
CA SER A 87 -15.22 8.89 -3.90
C SER A 87 -15.37 7.47 -4.45
N GLU A 88 -16.55 7.09 -4.91
CA GLU A 88 -16.82 5.75 -5.44
C GLU A 88 -16.17 5.54 -6.80
N LYS A 89 -16.28 6.54 -7.67
CA LYS A 89 -15.67 6.50 -9.00
C LYS A 89 -14.15 6.49 -8.95
N VAL A 90 -13.54 7.26 -8.05
CA VAL A 90 -12.08 7.20 -7.83
C VAL A 90 -11.65 5.82 -7.35
N VAL A 91 -12.34 5.23 -6.38
CA VAL A 91 -12.02 3.88 -5.87
C VAL A 91 -12.24 2.80 -6.94
N LEU A 92 -13.28 2.91 -7.76
CA LEU A 92 -13.54 1.98 -8.86
C LEU A 92 -12.47 2.09 -9.94
N ALA A 93 -12.13 3.31 -10.36
CA ALA A 93 -11.09 3.55 -11.34
C ALA A 93 -9.71 3.06 -10.87
N SER A 94 -9.39 3.21 -9.58
CA SER A 94 -8.11 2.72 -9.03
C SER A 94 -7.98 1.19 -9.15
N LYS A 95 -9.08 0.46 -8.94
CA LYS A 95 -9.16 -1.00 -9.14
C LYS A 95 -9.07 -1.35 -10.62
N ASN A 96 -9.89 -0.74 -11.47
CA ASN A 96 -9.96 -1.05 -12.90
C ASN A 96 -8.65 -0.77 -13.64
N LYS A 97 -7.94 0.30 -13.27
CA LYS A 97 -6.62 0.63 -13.84
C LYS A 97 -5.47 -0.10 -13.14
N ASN A 98 -5.78 -0.85 -12.07
CA ASN A 98 -4.84 -1.53 -11.20
C ASN A 98 -3.66 -0.64 -10.82
N VAL A 99 -3.97 0.52 -10.23
CA VAL A 99 -2.95 1.48 -9.80
C VAL A 99 -2.26 1.00 -8.52
N ASN A 100 -1.09 1.56 -8.24
CA ASN A 100 -0.36 1.30 -7.00
C ASN A 100 -0.72 2.30 -5.90
N LEU A 101 -1.08 3.52 -6.28
CA LEU A 101 -1.32 4.62 -5.37
C LEU A 101 -2.43 5.52 -5.92
N ILE A 102 -3.34 5.93 -5.03
CA ILE A 102 -4.28 7.03 -5.27
C ILE A 102 -3.68 8.28 -4.62
N LEU A 103 -3.59 9.37 -5.37
CA LEU A 103 -3.17 10.68 -4.87
C LEU A 103 -4.36 11.64 -4.91
N VAL A 104 -4.66 12.25 -3.77
CA VAL A 104 -5.79 13.19 -3.58
C VAL A 104 -5.33 14.39 -2.75
N GLY A 105 -5.99 15.53 -2.95
CA GLY A 105 -5.86 16.67 -2.04
C GLY A 105 -6.58 16.44 -0.72
N ALA A 106 -6.13 17.11 0.32
CA ALA A 106 -6.79 17.08 1.63
C ALA A 106 -8.10 17.90 1.68
N GLY A 107 -8.39 18.70 0.64
CA GLY A 107 -9.55 19.58 0.57
C GLY A 107 -9.28 21.01 1.07
N GLU A 108 -10.25 21.89 0.84
CA GLU A 108 -10.22 23.28 1.28
C GLU A 108 -10.61 23.43 2.76
N LYS A 109 -10.06 24.46 3.40
CA LYS A 109 -10.29 24.75 4.82
C LYS A 109 -11.58 25.58 4.97
N SER A 110 -12.55 25.10 5.76
CA SER A 110 -13.66 25.95 6.19
C SER A 110 -13.17 26.96 7.24
N ILE A 111 -13.74 28.18 7.25
CA ILE A 111 -13.26 29.34 8.03
C ILE A 111 -13.12 29.06 9.54
N ASN A 112 -13.88 28.10 10.09
CA ASN A 112 -13.87 27.71 11.50
C ASN A 112 -13.27 26.33 11.79
N ASP A 113 -12.66 25.66 10.80
CA ASP A 113 -12.12 24.32 10.98
C ASP A 113 -10.64 24.35 11.38
N THR A 114 -10.32 23.72 12.52
CA THR A 114 -8.93 23.50 12.96
C THR A 114 -8.20 22.45 12.10
N PHE A 115 -8.93 21.71 11.27
CA PHE A 115 -8.44 20.53 10.55
C PHE A 115 -8.71 20.60 9.04
N GLN A 116 -7.86 19.96 8.24
CA GLN A 116 -7.85 20.04 6.78
C GLN A 116 -7.92 18.63 6.18
N LEU A 117 -8.97 17.87 6.47
CA LEU A 117 -9.29 16.62 5.76
C LEU A 117 -10.75 16.64 5.34
N GLY A 118 -10.99 16.75 4.04
CA GLY A 118 -12.33 16.71 3.45
C GLY A 118 -12.94 15.32 3.47
N THR A 119 -14.28 15.29 3.49
CA THR A 119 -15.10 14.06 3.53
C THR A 119 -14.84 13.13 2.34
N THR A 120 -14.52 13.69 1.17
CA THR A 120 -14.15 12.93 -0.03
C THR A 120 -12.88 12.11 0.17
N ALA A 121 -11.80 12.73 0.66
CA ALA A 121 -10.54 12.05 0.90
C ALA A 121 -10.71 10.98 1.99
N GLU A 122 -11.42 11.30 3.08
CA GLU A 122 -11.73 10.34 4.14
C GLU A 122 -12.53 9.13 3.62
N THR A 123 -13.53 9.37 2.77
CA THR A 123 -14.34 8.28 2.18
C THR A 123 -13.51 7.41 1.24
N ILE A 124 -12.59 7.99 0.47
CA ILE A 124 -11.64 7.24 -0.38
C ILE A 124 -10.74 6.37 0.49
N ILE A 125 -10.15 6.89 1.58
CA ILE A 125 -9.32 6.12 2.52
C ILE A 125 -10.10 4.93 3.08
N ARG A 126 -11.34 5.17 3.52
CA ARG A 126 -12.19 4.12 4.12
C ARG A 126 -12.52 3.00 3.13
N LYS A 127 -12.85 3.35 1.87
CA LYS A 127 -13.32 2.42 0.83
C LYS A 127 -12.19 1.78 0.00
N SER A 128 -11.03 2.42 -0.09
CA SER A 128 -9.93 1.95 -0.94
C SER A 128 -9.11 0.84 -0.29
N ASN A 129 -8.85 -0.21 -1.07
CA ASN A 129 -7.85 -1.23 -0.75
C ASN A 129 -6.44 -0.81 -1.21
N LYS A 130 -6.38 0.07 -2.23
CA LYS A 130 -5.16 0.71 -2.72
C LYS A 130 -4.69 1.76 -1.70
N PRO A 131 -3.38 1.91 -1.50
CA PRO A 131 -2.84 3.01 -0.73
C PRO A 131 -3.33 4.37 -1.22
N VAL A 132 -3.58 5.26 -0.28
CA VAL A 132 -4.05 6.62 -0.55
C VAL A 132 -3.06 7.58 0.07
N TRP A 133 -2.48 8.44 -0.75
CA TRP A 133 -1.69 9.57 -0.30
C TRP A 133 -2.55 10.83 -0.38
N VAL A 134 -2.80 11.42 0.79
CA VAL A 134 -3.44 12.73 0.93
C VAL A 134 -2.37 13.82 1.02
N VAL A 135 -2.38 14.75 0.08
CA VAL A 135 -1.46 15.90 0.03
C VAL A 135 -2.07 17.08 0.76
N LYS A 136 -1.38 17.60 1.79
CA LYS A 136 -1.74 18.85 2.48
C LYS A 136 -1.01 20.05 1.86
N LYS A 137 -1.67 21.22 1.93
CA LYS A 137 -1.15 22.51 1.42
C LYS A 137 0.19 22.80 2.10
N ASP A 138 1.21 23.17 1.31
CA ASP A 138 2.60 23.55 1.69
C ASP A 138 3.73 22.52 1.50
N ASN A 139 3.47 21.29 1.08
CA ASN A 139 4.57 20.36 0.77
C ASN A 139 4.92 20.37 -0.71
N ASN A 140 5.91 21.17 -1.13
CA ASN A 140 6.65 20.94 -2.38
C ASN A 140 7.55 19.70 -2.20
N LEU A 141 6.95 18.52 -1.98
CA LEU A 141 7.51 17.16 -1.81
C LEU A 141 9.01 17.06 -1.45
N ASN A 142 9.47 17.87 -0.50
CA ASN A 142 10.81 17.85 0.05
C ASN A 142 10.75 17.04 1.34
N ILE A 143 10.41 15.77 1.21
CA ILE A 143 10.17 14.88 2.33
C ILE A 143 11.53 14.49 2.90
N LYS A 144 11.91 15.13 4.01
CA LYS A 144 13.17 14.88 4.73
C LYS A 144 12.94 13.99 5.94
N THR A 145 11.74 14.01 6.52
CA THR A 145 11.39 13.24 7.71
C THR A 145 10.09 12.49 7.51
N ILE A 146 10.17 11.16 7.62
CA ILE A 146 9.03 10.25 7.56
C ILE A 146 8.81 9.68 8.96
N ILE A 147 7.58 9.71 9.46
CA ILE A 147 7.17 8.99 10.66
C ILE A 147 6.26 7.83 10.29
N CYS A 148 6.56 6.65 10.86
CA CYS A 148 5.77 5.44 10.68
C CYS A 148 5.36 4.87 12.03
N PRO A 149 4.13 5.13 12.50
CA PRO A 149 3.58 4.49 13.67
C PRO A 149 3.37 2.99 13.44
N VAL A 150 3.75 2.16 14.42
CA VAL A 150 3.59 0.70 14.38
C VAL A 150 2.93 0.16 15.65
N ASP A 151 2.02 -0.77 15.46
CA ASP A 151 1.29 -1.48 16.52
C ASP A 151 1.48 -3.01 16.44
N PHE A 152 2.40 -3.48 15.60
CA PHE A 152 2.74 -4.89 15.35
C PHE A 152 1.66 -5.70 14.62
N SER A 153 0.66 -5.04 14.02
CA SER A 153 -0.27 -5.65 13.06
C SER A 153 0.35 -5.86 11.67
N ASP A 154 -0.28 -6.68 10.84
CA ASP A 154 0.07 -6.87 9.43
C ASP A 154 0.03 -5.54 8.65
N GLU A 155 -0.96 -4.69 8.92
CA GLU A 155 -1.10 -3.38 8.27
C GLU A 155 0.00 -2.41 8.70
N SER A 156 0.43 -2.45 9.97
CA SER A 156 1.58 -1.68 10.43
C SER A 156 2.91 -2.20 9.84
N SER A 157 3.05 -3.51 9.70
CA SER A 157 4.18 -4.15 9.01
C SER A 157 4.25 -3.70 7.56
N ARG A 158 3.10 -3.70 6.87
CA ARG A 158 2.98 -3.19 5.52
C ARG A 158 3.37 -1.73 5.43
N SER A 159 2.87 -0.91 6.34
CA SER A 159 3.17 0.52 6.39
C SER A 159 4.67 0.77 6.58
N LEU A 160 5.31 0.03 7.48
CA LEU A 160 6.74 0.12 7.72
C LEU A 160 7.57 -0.31 6.51
N LYS A 161 7.21 -1.41 5.84
CA LYS A 161 7.87 -1.86 4.60
C LYS A 161 7.86 -0.78 3.52
N ASN A 162 6.71 -0.11 3.36
CA ASN A 162 6.58 0.99 2.41
C ASN A 162 7.35 2.24 2.87
N ALA A 163 7.32 2.56 4.16
CA ALA A 163 8.05 3.70 4.72
C ALA A 163 9.57 3.55 4.59
N ILE A 164 10.11 2.37 4.83
CA ILE A 164 11.54 2.03 4.61
C ILE A 164 11.94 2.29 3.16
N THR A 165 11.14 1.83 2.21
CA THR A 165 11.48 2.00 0.79
C THR A 165 11.34 3.45 0.35
N MET A 166 10.30 4.15 0.84
CA MET A 166 10.12 5.58 0.59
C MET A 166 11.29 6.39 1.16
N ALA A 167 11.66 6.14 2.42
CA ALA A 167 12.80 6.77 3.07
C ALA A 167 14.09 6.55 2.28
N ARG A 168 14.31 5.34 1.77
CA ARG A 168 15.51 5.03 0.98
C ARG A 168 15.55 5.80 -0.34
N ARG A 169 14.41 5.88 -1.02
CA ARG A 169 14.31 6.56 -2.32
C ARG A 169 14.40 8.07 -2.21
N LEU A 170 13.90 8.63 -1.11
CA LEU A 170 13.91 10.06 -0.82
C LEU A 170 15.14 10.50 -0.03
N GLN A 171 15.98 9.55 0.41
CA GLN A 171 17.06 9.80 1.39
C GLN A 171 16.54 10.50 2.66
N ALA A 172 15.29 10.19 3.04
CA ALA A 172 14.63 10.79 4.17
C ALA A 172 14.97 10.04 5.47
N LYS A 173 15.00 10.78 6.58
CA LYS A 173 15.05 10.20 7.92
C LYS A 173 13.76 9.45 8.22
N LEU A 174 13.85 8.21 8.68
CA LEU A 174 12.70 7.42 9.13
C LEU A 174 12.64 7.34 10.65
N LEU A 175 11.51 7.76 11.23
CA LEU A 175 11.17 7.50 12.63
C LEU A 175 10.13 6.39 12.72
N VAL A 176 10.52 5.24 13.26
CA VAL A 176 9.59 4.19 13.67
C VAL A 176 9.05 4.55 15.05
N PHE A 177 7.74 4.71 15.17
CA PHE A 177 7.12 5.19 16.40
C PHE A 177 6.14 4.17 16.95
N SER A 178 6.19 3.87 18.25
CA SER A 178 5.21 2.96 18.86
C SER A 178 4.74 3.45 20.21
N VAL A 179 3.49 3.15 20.56
CA VAL A 179 2.84 3.64 21.77
C VAL A 179 2.33 2.48 22.59
N TYR A 180 2.66 2.47 23.89
CA TYR A 180 2.12 1.52 24.86
C TYR A 180 1.10 2.21 25.78
N SER A 181 0.11 1.45 26.23
CA SER A 181 -0.90 1.96 27.15
C SER A 181 -0.32 2.15 28.56
N LEU A 182 -0.54 3.34 29.12
CA LEU A 182 -0.28 3.62 30.53
C LEU A 182 -1.42 3.06 31.38
N LEU A 183 -1.07 2.51 32.54
CA LEU A 183 -2.05 2.22 33.58
C LEU A 183 -2.26 3.49 34.41
N ASN A 184 -3.52 3.95 34.50
CA ASN A 184 -3.90 5.12 35.27
C ASN A 184 -4.66 4.71 36.53
N ARG A 185 -4.43 5.47 37.60
CA ARG A 185 -4.83 5.23 39.00
C ARG A 185 -6.25 4.71 39.16
N THR A 186 -6.39 3.42 39.42
CA THR A 186 -7.54 2.84 40.11
C THR A 186 -7.07 2.23 41.43
N SER A 187 -7.30 2.97 42.51
CA SER A 187 -7.52 2.50 43.90
C SER A 187 -6.44 1.72 44.66
N VAL A 188 -5.32 1.30 44.05
CA VAL A 188 -4.29 0.49 44.72
C VAL A 188 -3.00 1.30 44.95
N LYS A 189 -2.39 1.16 46.14
CA LYS A 189 -1.03 1.63 46.50
C LYS A 189 0.07 0.88 45.71
N LEU A 190 -0.01 0.89 44.39
CA LEU A 190 1.04 0.36 43.52
C LEU A 190 2.02 1.47 43.14
N ASN A 191 3.31 1.13 42.99
CA ASN A 191 4.27 2.02 42.37
C ASN A 191 4.08 2.00 40.84
N TRP A 192 3.16 2.84 40.36
CA TRP A 192 2.80 2.94 38.94
C TRP A 192 3.99 3.32 38.05
N ASP A 193 4.98 4.04 38.58
CA ASP A 193 6.18 4.41 37.81
C ASP A 193 7.02 3.19 37.47
N ASP A 194 7.19 2.26 38.43
CA ASP A 194 7.93 1.02 38.19
C ASP A 194 7.17 0.08 37.24
N ILE A 195 5.84 -0.01 37.37
CA ILE A 195 5.01 -0.78 36.44
C ILE A 195 5.08 -0.20 35.03
N ASN A 196 4.96 1.12 34.87
CA ASN A 196 5.03 1.75 33.56
C ASN A 196 6.43 1.69 32.95
N LYS A 197 7.51 1.66 33.77
CA LYS A 197 8.88 1.36 33.30
C LYS A 197 9.00 -0.08 32.79
N LEU A 198 8.45 -1.05 33.52
CA LEU A 198 8.45 -2.46 33.10
C LEU A 198 7.69 -2.63 31.78
N ARG A 199 6.46 -2.09 31.68
CA ARG A 199 5.67 -2.12 30.44
C ARG A 199 6.41 -1.48 29.25
N LYS A 200 7.14 -0.38 29.50
CA LYS A 200 7.98 0.24 28.48
C LYS A 200 9.09 -0.70 28.00
N SER A 201 9.77 -1.38 28.92
CA SER A 201 10.84 -2.34 28.57
C SER A 201 10.29 -3.54 27.79
N GLU A 202 9.14 -4.09 28.18
CA GLU A 202 8.48 -5.18 27.47
C GLU A 202 8.06 -4.76 26.06
N HIS A 203 7.48 -3.55 25.93
CA HIS A 203 7.08 -3.00 24.63
C HIS A 203 8.27 -2.71 23.72
N LEU A 204 9.41 -2.30 24.29
CA LEU A 204 10.66 -2.14 23.53
C LEU A 204 11.17 -3.49 23.02
N ILE A 205 11.07 -4.56 23.81
CA ILE A 205 11.43 -5.91 23.36
C ILE A 205 10.49 -6.39 22.25
N GLU A 206 9.18 -6.12 22.35
CA GLU A 206 8.21 -6.47 21.30
C GLU A 206 8.50 -5.70 20.01
N LEU A 207 8.79 -4.39 20.12
CA LEU A 207 9.22 -3.58 18.98
C LEU A 207 10.50 -4.14 18.35
N ASP A 208 11.49 -4.52 19.15
CA ASP A 208 12.74 -5.03 18.62
C ASP A 208 12.56 -6.33 17.87
N LYS A 209 11.74 -7.25 18.40
CA LYS A 209 11.34 -8.49 17.70
C LYS A 209 10.63 -8.18 16.38
N PHE A 210 9.69 -7.25 16.39
CA PHE A 210 8.97 -6.85 15.18
C PHE A 210 9.90 -6.27 14.11
N LEU A 211 10.93 -5.53 14.51
CA LEU A 211 11.86 -4.89 13.57
C LEU A 211 12.90 -5.82 12.96
N VAL A 212 13.10 -7.03 13.51
CA VAL A 212 14.09 -8.01 13.01
C VAL A 212 13.91 -8.32 11.52
N ASP A 213 12.67 -8.41 11.05
CA ASP A 213 12.36 -8.83 9.68
C ASP A 213 12.50 -7.71 8.63
N PHE A 214 12.90 -6.50 9.05
CA PHE A 214 12.98 -5.32 8.21
C PHE A 214 14.43 -4.93 7.90
N ASN A 215 14.68 -4.62 6.63
CA ASN A 215 16.00 -4.17 6.19
C ASN A 215 16.11 -2.63 6.25
N PHE A 216 16.80 -2.16 7.30
CA PHE A 216 17.13 -0.75 7.50
C PHE A 216 18.52 -0.34 6.99
N THR A 217 19.23 -1.20 6.27
CA THR A 217 20.54 -0.87 5.71
C THR A 217 20.43 0.35 4.78
N ASP A 218 21.45 1.20 4.87
CA ASP A 218 21.59 2.48 4.15
C ASP A 218 20.43 3.46 4.39
N LEU A 219 19.84 3.43 5.60
CA LEU A 219 18.84 4.40 6.04
C LEU A 219 19.30 5.19 7.25
N ASN A 220 19.05 6.50 7.23
CA ASN A 220 19.01 7.30 8.45
C ASN A 220 17.68 7.00 9.17
N TRP A 221 17.71 6.19 10.22
CA TRP A 221 16.49 5.84 10.94
C TRP A 221 16.68 5.81 12.45
N SER A 222 15.57 5.92 13.16
CA SER A 222 15.51 5.81 14.63
C SER A 222 14.17 5.21 15.06
N LYS A 223 14.11 4.67 16.28
CA LYS A 223 12.88 4.21 16.92
C LYS A 223 12.59 4.99 18.19
N GLU A 224 11.32 5.29 18.46
CA GLU A 224 10.87 5.93 19.70
C GLU A 224 9.62 5.24 20.25
N VAL A 225 9.61 4.95 21.55
CA VAL A 225 8.46 4.37 22.27
C VAL A 225 7.92 5.38 23.28
N LYS A 226 6.61 5.59 23.27
CA LYS A 226 5.90 6.48 24.21
C LYS A 226 4.77 5.78 24.96
N GLY A 227 4.53 6.20 26.19
CA GLY A 227 3.38 5.77 26.97
C GLY A 227 2.25 6.76 26.81
N GLY A 228 1.04 6.30 26.48
CA GLY A 228 -0.14 7.18 26.44
C GLY A 228 -1.21 6.72 25.46
N SER A 229 -2.06 7.67 25.05
CA SER A 229 -3.04 7.45 23.98
C SER A 229 -2.34 7.45 22.62
N PRO A 230 -2.45 6.40 21.78
CA PRO A 230 -1.74 6.30 20.51
C PRO A 230 -1.94 7.51 19.61
N ALA A 231 -3.17 7.94 19.38
CA ALA A 231 -3.45 9.07 18.49
C ALA A 231 -2.81 10.37 18.99
N ILE A 232 -2.87 10.64 20.29
CA ILE A 232 -2.28 11.85 20.89
C ILE A 232 -0.76 11.83 20.76
N GLU A 233 -0.13 10.71 21.08
CA GLU A 233 1.33 10.60 21.05
C GLU A 233 1.87 10.60 19.61
N ILE A 234 1.15 10.03 18.63
CA ILE A 234 1.50 10.12 17.21
C ILE A 234 1.47 11.56 16.72
N LEU A 235 0.42 12.32 17.06
CA LEU A 235 0.31 13.73 16.67
C LEU A 235 1.40 14.59 17.32
N LYS A 236 1.69 14.36 18.61
CA LYS A 236 2.80 15.01 19.31
C LYS A 236 4.15 14.68 18.66
N ALA A 237 4.40 13.41 18.35
CA ALA A 237 5.65 12.99 17.70
C ALA A 237 5.80 13.62 16.32
N THR A 238 4.74 13.64 15.52
CA THR A 238 4.72 14.28 14.19
C THR A 238 5.11 15.75 14.26
N LYS A 239 4.54 16.49 15.23
CA LYS A 239 4.89 17.91 15.45
C LYS A 239 6.32 18.07 16.00
N LYS A 240 6.70 17.28 17.01
CA LYS A 240 8.02 17.34 17.66
C LYS A 240 9.16 17.11 16.67
N HIS A 241 8.97 16.18 15.73
CA HIS A 241 9.99 15.82 14.74
C HIS A 241 9.86 16.57 13.42
N ASN A 242 8.93 17.53 13.31
CA ASN A 242 8.62 18.24 12.06
C ASN A 242 8.48 17.28 10.88
N SER A 243 7.72 16.21 11.05
CA SER A 243 7.59 15.17 10.04
C SER A 243 6.90 15.70 8.80
N ASP A 244 7.50 15.50 7.62
CA ASP A 244 6.95 15.92 6.34
C ASP A 244 5.92 14.92 5.79
N LEU A 245 6.05 13.65 6.18
CA LEU A 245 5.17 12.56 5.76
C LEU A 245 4.89 11.60 6.92
N LEU A 246 3.60 11.33 7.15
CA LEU A 246 3.14 10.21 7.98
C LEU A 246 2.78 9.01 7.09
N ILE A 247 3.28 7.82 7.39
CA ILE A 247 2.86 6.58 6.72
C ILE A 247 2.28 5.65 7.77
N MET A 248 1.02 5.23 7.62
CA MET A 248 0.35 4.41 8.63
C MET A 248 -0.69 3.44 8.05
N GLY A 249 -1.05 2.44 8.84
CA GLY A 249 -2.14 1.50 8.53
C GLY A 249 -3.52 2.14 8.76
N THR A 250 -4.53 1.65 8.05
CA THR A 250 -5.94 2.04 8.28
C THR A 250 -6.63 1.27 9.39
N SER A 251 -6.06 0.12 9.77
CA SER A 251 -6.54 -0.79 10.81
C SER A 251 -5.35 -1.20 11.68
N GLY A 252 -5.64 -1.76 12.84
CA GLY A 252 -4.63 -2.23 13.79
C GLY A 252 -5.05 -3.52 14.47
N LYS A 253 -4.32 -3.91 15.52
CA LYS A 253 -4.47 -5.21 16.23
C LYS A 253 -5.90 -5.58 16.64
N THR A 254 -6.77 -4.61 16.91
CA THR A 254 -8.14 -4.83 17.43
C THR A 254 -9.24 -4.77 16.36
N GLY A 255 -8.90 -4.61 15.08
CA GLY A 255 -9.87 -4.50 14.00
C GLY A 255 -10.56 -5.83 13.71
N LEU A 256 -11.67 -6.13 14.42
CA LEU A 256 -12.49 -7.34 14.24
C LEU A 256 -13.10 -7.50 12.83
N SER A 257 -12.95 -6.51 11.94
CA SER A 257 -13.06 -6.71 10.51
C SER A 257 -11.96 -5.93 9.79
N ARG A 258 -11.31 -6.54 8.79
CA ARG A 258 -10.37 -5.86 7.86
C ARG A 258 -11.04 -4.75 7.03
N MET A 259 -12.33 -4.49 7.24
CA MET A 259 -13.13 -3.54 6.48
C MET A 259 -13.28 -2.18 7.18
N ILE A 260 -13.13 -2.11 8.51
CA ILE A 260 -13.37 -0.89 9.30
C ILE A 260 -12.05 -0.15 9.58
N MET A 261 -12.06 1.18 9.38
CA MET A 261 -10.94 2.05 9.75
C MET A 261 -10.85 2.17 11.28
N GLY A 262 -9.65 2.01 11.84
CA GLY A 262 -9.43 2.08 13.28
C GLY A 262 -9.61 3.49 13.84
N SER A 263 -10.13 3.59 15.07
CA SER A 263 -10.38 4.87 15.74
C SER A 263 -9.11 5.71 15.95
N VAL A 264 -7.95 5.07 16.14
CA VAL A 264 -6.65 5.75 16.21
C VAL A 264 -6.34 6.41 14.88
N THR A 265 -6.48 5.69 13.76
CA THR A 265 -6.24 6.23 12.42
C THR A 265 -7.18 7.38 12.12
N GLU A 266 -8.48 7.22 12.35
CA GLU A 266 -9.49 8.25 12.11
C GLU A 266 -9.14 9.56 12.83
N LYS A 267 -8.74 9.47 14.10
CA LYS A 267 -8.30 10.64 14.86
C LYS A 267 -7.01 11.25 14.31
N VAL A 268 -6.01 10.43 13.98
CA VAL A 268 -4.71 10.92 13.50
C VAL A 268 -4.85 11.62 12.15
N ILE A 269 -5.52 11.03 11.15
CA ILE A 269 -5.56 11.58 9.78
C ILE A 269 -6.30 12.92 9.71
N ARG A 270 -7.27 13.14 10.61
CA ARG A 270 -7.98 14.41 10.73
C ARG A 270 -7.07 15.51 11.29
N GLU A 271 -6.27 15.19 12.30
CA GLU A 271 -5.50 16.18 13.06
C GLU A 271 -4.03 16.35 12.63
N VAL A 272 -3.49 15.42 11.84
CA VAL A 272 -2.07 15.42 11.46
C VAL A 272 -1.72 16.66 10.61
N PRO A 273 -0.66 17.41 10.92
CA PRO A 273 -0.37 18.66 10.19
C PRO A 273 0.26 18.45 8.81
N CYS A 274 0.86 17.29 8.54
CA CYS A 274 1.57 17.01 7.31
C CYS A 274 0.78 16.11 6.35
N SER A 275 1.28 15.97 5.12
CA SER A 275 0.80 14.97 4.17
C SER A 275 0.95 13.55 4.75
N PHE A 276 0.10 12.63 4.30
CA PHE A 276 0.13 11.27 4.82
C PHE A 276 -0.28 10.21 3.80
N ILE A 277 0.21 8.99 4.01
CA ILE A 277 -0.14 7.80 3.24
C ILE A 277 -0.80 6.79 4.17
N THR A 278 -1.99 6.32 3.79
CA THR A 278 -2.69 5.25 4.48
C THR A 278 -2.64 3.95 3.67
N LEU A 279 -2.39 2.83 4.34
CA LEU A 279 -2.38 1.50 3.74
C LEU A 279 -3.41 0.58 4.39
N LYS A 280 -4.19 -0.14 3.57
CA LYS A 280 -5.24 -1.07 4.03
C LYS A 280 -4.91 -2.52 3.74
N SER A 281 -4.99 -2.96 2.48
CA SER A 281 -4.75 -4.35 2.08
C SER A 281 -3.61 -4.54 1.06
N GLU A 282 -3.17 -3.46 0.41
CA GLU A 282 -2.16 -3.53 -0.64
C GLU A 282 -0.93 -2.66 -0.37
N ASP A 283 0.21 -3.05 -0.94
CA ASP A 283 1.45 -2.27 -0.98
C ASP A 283 1.41 -1.27 -2.15
N PHE A 284 1.90 -0.03 -1.98
CA PHE A 284 2.14 0.84 -3.14
C PHE A 284 3.49 0.56 -3.79
N ILE A 285 4.37 -0.12 -3.04
CA ILE A 285 5.67 -0.58 -3.50
C ILE A 285 5.61 -2.08 -3.76
N ASN A 286 5.62 -2.44 -5.04
CA ASN A 286 5.55 -3.83 -5.43
C ASN A 286 6.96 -4.43 -5.59
N LEU A 287 7.49 -5.01 -4.51
CA LEU A 287 8.65 -5.91 -4.59
C LEU A 287 8.19 -7.28 -5.12
N LYS A 288 7.75 -7.32 -6.40
CA LYS A 288 7.04 -8.44 -7.03
C LYS A 288 7.72 -9.80 -6.86
N LEU A 289 9.03 -9.88 -6.67
CA LEU A 289 9.75 -11.15 -6.56
C LEU A 289 9.74 -11.72 -5.14
N ILE A 290 10.16 -10.96 -4.14
CA ILE A 290 10.37 -11.51 -2.78
C ILE A 290 9.04 -11.84 -2.10
N THR A 291 8.02 -11.00 -2.27
CA THR A 291 6.70 -11.25 -1.67
C THR A 291 6.01 -12.44 -2.34
N ARG A 292 6.07 -12.55 -3.67
CA ARG A 292 5.53 -13.73 -4.38
C ARG A 292 6.23 -15.03 -4.00
N ILE A 293 7.55 -15.02 -3.80
CA ILE A 293 8.29 -16.20 -3.35
C ILE A 293 7.85 -16.61 -1.95
N ARG A 294 7.80 -15.67 -0.99
CA ARG A 294 7.34 -15.98 0.38
C ARG A 294 5.89 -16.44 0.42
N ASP A 295 5.02 -15.84 -0.38
CA ASP A 295 3.61 -16.24 -0.47
C ASP A 295 3.49 -17.66 -1.07
N ILE A 296 4.24 -17.96 -2.13
CA ILE A 296 4.32 -19.32 -2.71
C ILE A 296 4.80 -20.33 -1.67
N GLU A 297 5.89 -20.04 -0.94
CA GLU A 297 6.44 -20.96 0.07
C GLU A 297 5.43 -21.24 1.18
N LYS A 298 4.76 -20.19 1.70
CA LYS A 298 3.74 -20.34 2.73
C LYS A 298 2.57 -21.21 2.26
N HIS A 299 1.99 -20.91 1.09
CA HIS A 299 0.88 -21.68 0.55
C HIS A 299 1.30 -23.12 0.19
N TYR A 300 2.53 -23.31 -0.29
CA TYR A 300 3.08 -24.63 -0.58
C TYR A 300 3.23 -25.49 0.69
N ASP A 301 3.72 -24.92 1.79
CA ASP A 301 3.84 -25.63 3.06
C ASP A 301 2.48 -26.04 3.63
N VAL A 302 1.50 -25.13 3.58
CA VAL A 302 0.10 -25.42 3.98
C VAL A 302 -0.50 -26.52 3.11
N ALA A 303 -0.35 -26.43 1.77
CA ALA A 303 -0.86 -27.44 0.84
C ALA A 303 -0.31 -28.84 1.14
N ASN A 304 1.00 -28.94 1.45
CA ASN A 304 1.63 -30.21 1.80
C ASN A 304 1.13 -30.76 3.14
N GLN A 305 0.89 -29.90 4.12
CA GLN A 305 0.36 -30.31 5.42
C GLN A 305 -1.07 -30.85 5.28
N LEU A 306 -1.94 -30.13 4.57
CA LEU A 306 -3.32 -30.57 4.28
C LEU A 306 -3.35 -31.92 3.52
N MET A 307 -2.47 -32.10 2.53
CA MET A 307 -2.34 -33.36 1.79
C MET A 307 -1.90 -34.54 2.68
N LYS A 308 -1.05 -34.28 3.69
CA LYS A 308 -0.64 -35.30 4.66
C LYS A 308 -1.78 -35.66 5.60
N ASP A 309 -2.55 -34.67 6.01
CA ASP A 309 -3.66 -34.81 6.96
C ASP A 309 -4.94 -35.36 6.31
N GLY A 310 -4.97 -35.49 4.99
CA GLY A 310 -6.08 -36.09 4.23
C GLY A 310 -7.13 -35.09 3.70
N PHE A 311 -6.89 -33.79 3.87
CA PHE A 311 -7.72 -32.69 3.37
C PHE A 311 -7.34 -32.37 1.92
N PHE A 312 -7.74 -33.23 0.99
CA PHE A 312 -7.28 -33.18 -0.40
C PHE A 312 -7.84 -32.01 -1.20
N ASP A 313 -9.11 -31.64 -1.01
CA ASP A 313 -9.72 -30.52 -1.73
C ASP A 313 -9.12 -29.18 -1.29
N GLU A 314 -8.88 -29.02 0.01
CA GLU A 314 -8.20 -27.84 0.57
C GLU A 314 -6.74 -27.78 0.12
N SER A 315 -6.06 -28.93 0.06
CA SER A 315 -4.70 -29.01 -0.48
C SER A 315 -4.63 -28.61 -1.95
N ILE A 316 -5.62 -29.02 -2.77
CA ILE A 316 -5.73 -28.60 -4.18
C ILE A 316 -5.84 -27.08 -4.25
N ASN A 317 -6.76 -26.47 -3.50
CA ASN A 317 -6.96 -25.01 -3.49
C ASN A 317 -5.66 -24.26 -3.17
N GLU A 318 -4.90 -24.73 -2.17
CA GLU A 318 -3.62 -24.12 -1.78
C GLU A 318 -2.53 -24.29 -2.86
N PHE A 319 -2.47 -25.43 -3.54
CA PHE A 319 -1.60 -25.59 -4.70
C PHE A 319 -2.04 -24.72 -5.89
N GLU A 320 -3.34 -24.50 -6.11
CA GLU A 320 -3.83 -23.59 -7.16
C GLU A 320 -3.41 -22.15 -6.88
N ILE A 321 -3.46 -21.71 -5.62
CA ILE A 321 -2.96 -20.38 -5.23
C ILE A 321 -1.49 -20.24 -5.62
N CYS A 322 -0.65 -21.24 -5.32
CA CYS A 322 0.76 -21.23 -5.73
C CYS A 322 0.93 -21.10 -7.25
N LEU A 323 0.16 -21.87 -8.03
CA LEU A 323 0.23 -21.87 -9.49
C LEU A 323 -0.35 -20.59 -10.12
N ASN A 324 -1.29 -19.93 -9.45
CA ASN A 324 -1.76 -18.60 -9.84
C ASN A 324 -0.70 -17.51 -9.60
N ILE A 325 0.17 -17.70 -8.60
CA ILE A 325 1.30 -16.79 -8.35
C ILE A 325 2.45 -17.05 -9.36
N ASN A 326 2.75 -18.32 -9.65
CA ASN A 326 3.71 -18.76 -10.66
C ASN A 326 3.29 -20.12 -11.26
N ASP A 327 2.83 -20.10 -12.51
CA ASP A 327 2.34 -21.27 -13.24
C ASP A 327 3.43 -22.30 -13.56
N MET A 328 4.70 -21.89 -13.52
CA MET A 328 5.87 -22.75 -13.66
C MET A 328 6.41 -23.27 -12.31
N HIS A 329 5.68 -23.12 -11.21
CA HIS A 329 6.13 -23.61 -9.90
C HIS A 329 6.08 -25.14 -9.82
N ILE A 330 7.18 -25.78 -10.23
CA ILE A 330 7.34 -27.24 -10.31
C ILE A 330 6.94 -27.97 -9.01
N PRO A 331 7.31 -27.51 -7.79
CA PRO A 331 6.88 -28.17 -6.57
C PRO A 331 5.35 -28.27 -6.43
N SER A 332 4.61 -27.21 -6.77
CA SER A 332 3.15 -27.21 -6.70
C SER A 332 2.51 -28.03 -7.83
N LEU A 333 3.09 -28.04 -9.04
CA LEU A 333 2.64 -28.95 -10.11
C LEU A 333 2.80 -30.43 -9.72
N ASN A 334 3.92 -30.77 -9.09
CA ASN A 334 4.15 -32.10 -8.53
C ASN A 334 3.19 -32.41 -7.36
N GLY A 335 2.91 -31.41 -6.50
CA GLY A 335 1.92 -31.50 -5.44
C GLY A 335 0.54 -31.84 -5.97
N MET A 336 0.05 -31.09 -6.95
CA MET A 336 -1.20 -31.34 -7.67
C MET A 336 -1.29 -32.77 -8.22
N SER A 337 -0.23 -33.22 -8.90
CA SER A 337 -0.20 -34.58 -9.45
C SER A 337 -0.37 -35.65 -8.36
N LYS A 338 0.30 -35.48 -7.22
CA LYS A 338 0.21 -36.41 -6.07
C LYS A 338 -1.16 -36.40 -5.41
N VAL A 339 -1.78 -35.22 -5.25
CA VAL A 339 -3.12 -35.12 -4.65
C VAL A 339 -4.15 -35.81 -5.53
N TYR A 340 -4.14 -35.57 -6.84
CA TYR A 340 -5.06 -36.24 -7.76
C TYR A 340 -4.82 -37.75 -7.88
N GLU A 341 -3.58 -38.20 -7.74
CA GLU A 341 -3.25 -39.64 -7.66
C GLU A 341 -3.87 -40.28 -6.40
N LYS A 342 -3.78 -39.62 -5.24
CA LYS A 342 -4.43 -40.06 -3.99
C LYS A 342 -5.97 -40.09 -4.08
N LEU A 343 -6.56 -39.18 -4.86
CA LEU A 343 -8.00 -39.13 -5.12
C LEU A 343 -8.46 -40.15 -6.18
N GLY A 344 -7.55 -40.93 -6.79
CA GLY A 344 -7.88 -41.86 -7.86
C GLY A 344 -8.23 -41.18 -9.20
N ASN A 345 -7.95 -39.88 -9.35
CA ASN A 345 -8.21 -39.12 -10.57
C ASN A 345 -6.98 -39.13 -11.49
N THR A 346 -6.82 -40.23 -12.22
CA THR A 346 -5.67 -40.48 -13.10
C THR A 346 -5.53 -39.43 -14.21
N ASN A 347 -6.65 -38.93 -14.75
CA ASN A 347 -6.64 -37.91 -15.82
C ASN A 347 -5.98 -36.60 -15.36
N ASN A 348 -6.39 -36.09 -14.20
CA ASN A 348 -5.79 -34.86 -13.67
C ASN A 348 -4.36 -35.10 -13.18
N SER A 349 -4.06 -36.25 -12.57
CA SER A 349 -2.69 -36.57 -12.17
C SER A 349 -1.73 -36.54 -13.36
N GLU A 350 -2.10 -37.16 -14.49
CA GLU A 350 -1.27 -37.21 -15.70
C GLU A 350 -1.18 -35.84 -16.39
N LYS A 351 -2.26 -35.06 -16.38
CA LYS A 351 -2.24 -33.66 -16.85
C LYS A 351 -1.14 -32.86 -16.16
N TYR A 352 -1.07 -32.88 -14.83
CA TYR A 352 -0.05 -32.14 -14.09
C TYR A 352 1.36 -32.74 -14.26
N LYS A 353 1.51 -34.06 -14.38
CA LYS A 353 2.81 -34.70 -14.75
C LYS A 353 3.31 -34.18 -16.10
N ASN A 354 2.43 -34.04 -17.09
CA ASN A 354 2.79 -33.52 -18.40
C ASN A 354 3.13 -32.03 -18.36
N MET A 355 2.44 -31.22 -17.57
CA MET A 355 2.81 -29.82 -17.35
C MET A 355 4.23 -29.68 -16.78
N VAL A 356 4.61 -30.53 -15.82
CA VAL A 356 5.99 -30.55 -15.27
C VAL A 356 7.03 -30.82 -16.37
N LYS A 357 6.78 -31.81 -17.26
CA LYS A 357 7.68 -32.12 -18.38
C LYS A 357 7.85 -30.92 -19.31
N VAL A 358 6.76 -30.24 -19.65
CA VAL A 358 6.77 -29.04 -20.51
C VAL A 358 7.56 -27.89 -19.88
N VAL A 359 7.39 -27.66 -18.57
CA VAL A 359 8.13 -26.62 -17.84
C VAL A 359 9.63 -26.96 -17.79
N LEU A 360 10.00 -28.22 -17.55
CA LEU A 360 11.39 -28.64 -17.52
C LEU A 360 12.07 -28.54 -18.89
N SER A 361 11.39 -28.92 -19.98
CA SER A 361 11.96 -28.80 -21.33
C SER A 361 12.18 -27.34 -21.71
N SER A 362 11.23 -26.46 -21.40
CA SER A 362 11.36 -25.03 -21.70
C SER A 362 12.43 -24.32 -20.87
N ILE A 363 12.70 -24.76 -19.64
CA ILE A 363 13.85 -24.28 -18.85
C ILE A 363 15.18 -24.73 -19.46
N TRP A 364 15.25 -25.99 -19.91
CA TRP A 364 16.44 -26.54 -20.54
C TRP A 364 16.79 -25.81 -21.83
N ASP A 365 15.81 -25.57 -22.70
CA ASP A 365 15.99 -24.86 -23.97
C ASP A 365 16.52 -23.44 -23.76
N ARG A 366 15.98 -22.70 -22.77
CA ARG A 366 16.49 -21.36 -22.41
C ARG A 366 17.92 -21.38 -21.90
N LYS A 367 18.29 -22.39 -21.11
CA LYS A 367 19.66 -22.53 -20.59
C LYS A 367 20.66 -22.79 -21.71
N VAL A 368 20.30 -23.64 -22.67
CA VAL A 368 21.10 -23.89 -23.87
C VAL A 368 21.24 -22.62 -24.71
N GLU A 369 20.15 -21.86 -24.89
CA GLU A 369 20.18 -20.58 -25.62
C GLU A 369 21.08 -19.53 -24.94
N ASP A 370 21.01 -19.39 -23.61
CA ASP A 370 21.87 -18.49 -22.83
C ASP A 370 23.35 -18.89 -22.89
N ASP A 371 23.65 -20.19 -22.88
CA ASP A 371 25.02 -20.71 -22.97
C ASP A 371 25.60 -20.50 -24.38
N ILE A 372 24.79 -20.62 -25.43
CA ILE A 372 25.16 -20.28 -26.82
C ILE A 372 25.43 -18.77 -26.92
N ARG A 373 24.54 -17.90 -26.41
CA ARG A 373 24.74 -16.44 -26.44
C ARG A 373 26.03 -16.01 -25.74
N LYS A 374 26.36 -16.64 -24.59
CA LYS A 374 27.62 -16.39 -23.87
C LYS A 374 28.86 -16.82 -24.65
N HIS A 375 28.80 -17.94 -25.37
CA HIS A 375 29.95 -18.45 -26.14
C HIS A 375 30.17 -17.71 -27.46
N TYR A 376 29.10 -17.20 -28.08
CA TYR A 376 29.18 -16.58 -29.41
C TYR A 376 29.14 -15.04 -29.42
N LYS A 377 29.07 -14.36 -28.27
CA LYS A 377 28.98 -12.88 -28.15
C LYS A 377 27.98 -12.26 -29.16
N LEU A 378 26.75 -12.76 -29.19
CA LEU A 378 25.63 -12.10 -29.86
C LEU A 378 24.96 -11.08 -28.95
#